data_AF-A0A951B4K2-F1
#
_entry.id   AF-A0A951B4K2-F1
#
_cell.length_a   1.000
_cell.length_b   1.000
_cell.length_c   1.000
_cell.angle_alpha   90.00
_cell.angle_beta   90.00
_cell.angle_gamma   90.00
#
_symmetry.space_group_name_H-M   'P 1'
#
loop_
_entity.id
_entity.type
_entity.pdbx_description
1 polymer ?
#
loop_
_entity_poly.entity_id
_entity_poly.type
_entity_poly.pdbx_seq_one_letter_code
_entity_poly.pdbx_strand_id
1 'polypeptide(L)'
;MLKRILSLSLALFGGALPLAAQCGNLPGWACGQPIKGLDLSHTDLSHLTDSTYPYCAKHPKSPGCGAYDQFNNHPQRPAHVLRAAQQPEVEVPASWHFAHPTPDAVFGINVASLRQSPALHALLAQLAATFKIDPAELDRQLSQVNDVDQCWVSIRSKDVLVLIQGHVNLPAGFVQQPNGMTSYQLSKDAFLLGKQESVRTSLERMLNAHSSVTPTMTKMKALAKGNDLWFSGTSALMPQAPDGISGYSGTFSFQQDLNLGLNLRFTTEQKAREMLAKMQERQSVPDGVNVSSEVEGTVLNVKVAVSQAKMSDALQKLLAQPWAQQLTASAEKSLGNTASNALAKKNDPKRVGDFKTQGLKVTF
;
A
#
# COMPACT_ATOMS: atom_id res chain seq x y z
N MET A 1 -3.75 -7.50 14.41
CA MET A 1 -3.18 -7.63 13.04
C MET A 1 -4.29 -7.68 11.99
N LEU A 2 -5.25 -8.62 12.06
CA LEU A 2 -6.39 -8.69 11.13
C LEU A 2 -7.22 -7.40 11.05
N LYS A 3 -7.56 -6.73 12.17
CA LYS A 3 -8.22 -5.40 12.16
C LYS A 3 -7.35 -4.31 11.51
N ARG A 4 -6.02 -4.36 11.63
CA ARG A 4 -5.11 -3.43 10.93
C ARG A 4 -4.93 -3.80 9.47
N ILE A 5 -4.96 -5.07 9.09
CA ILE A 5 -4.95 -5.51 7.70
C ILE A 5 -6.26 -5.13 7.05
N LEU A 6 -7.41 -5.41 7.68
CA LEU A 6 -8.73 -4.93 7.25
C LEU A 6 -8.77 -3.40 7.23
N SER A 7 -8.29 -2.67 8.23
CA SER A 7 -8.24 -1.21 8.20
C SER A 7 -7.21 -0.65 7.21
N LEU A 8 -6.12 -1.35 6.91
CA LEU A 8 -5.14 -0.95 5.88
C LEU A 8 -5.71 -1.24 4.49
N SER A 9 -6.37 -2.39 4.30
CA SER A 9 -7.19 -2.68 3.12
C SER A 9 -8.29 -1.63 2.99
N LEU A 10 -9.08 -1.35 4.02
CA LEU A 10 -10.11 -0.32 4.03
C LEU A 10 -9.58 1.12 3.92
N ALA A 11 -8.34 1.41 4.33
CA ALA A 11 -7.74 2.73 4.14
C ALA A 11 -7.10 2.86 2.75
N LEU A 12 -6.51 1.78 2.22
CA LEU A 12 -6.01 1.71 0.84
C LEU A 12 -7.16 1.70 -0.16
N PHE A 13 -8.25 1.00 0.14
CA PHE A 13 -9.44 0.90 -0.69
C PHE A 13 -10.40 2.06 -0.41
N GLY A 14 -10.82 2.31 0.83
CA GLY A 14 -11.74 3.41 1.18
C GLY A 14 -11.14 4.82 1.16
N GLY A 15 -9.81 4.97 1.12
CA GLY A 15 -9.12 6.26 0.94
C GLY A 15 -8.75 6.59 -0.51
N ALA A 16 -8.59 5.58 -1.38
CA ALA A 16 -8.25 5.78 -2.80
C ALA A 16 -9.45 5.56 -3.75
N LEU A 17 -10.45 4.77 -3.38
CA LEU A 17 -11.63 4.47 -4.21
C LEU A 17 -12.83 5.43 -4.13
N PRO A 18 -13.00 6.38 -3.18
CA PRO A 18 -14.17 7.26 -3.25
C PRO A 18 -14.07 8.28 -4.41
N LEU A 19 -12.94 8.33 -5.13
CA LEU A 19 -12.73 9.25 -6.24
C LEU A 19 -13.31 8.78 -7.58
N ALA A 20 -13.53 7.48 -7.79
CA ALA A 20 -14.23 7.00 -8.99
C ALA A 20 -15.75 7.25 -8.90
N ALA A 21 -16.32 7.27 -7.69
CA ALA A 21 -17.75 7.47 -7.46
C ALA A 21 -18.19 8.95 -7.36
N GLN A 22 -17.26 9.91 -7.26
CA GLN A 22 -17.59 11.35 -7.15
C GLN A 22 -17.47 12.14 -8.46
N CYS A 23 -16.94 11.55 -9.54
CA CYS A 23 -16.87 12.22 -10.85
C CYS A 23 -18.11 11.98 -11.75
N GLY A 24 -19.08 11.18 -11.31
CA GLY A 24 -20.24 10.80 -12.13
C GLY A 24 -21.28 11.91 -12.38
N ASN A 25 -21.18 13.08 -11.73
CA ASN A 25 -22.23 14.12 -11.78
C ASN A 25 -21.72 15.56 -11.95
N LEU A 26 -20.49 15.79 -12.43
CA LEU A 26 -19.98 17.15 -12.70
C LEU A 26 -19.49 17.31 -14.15
N PRO A 27 -19.72 18.48 -14.78
CA PRO A 27 -19.30 18.72 -16.16
C PRO A 27 -17.77 18.78 -16.31
N GLY A 28 -17.28 18.25 -17.44
CA GLY A 28 -15.89 17.80 -17.69
C GLY A 28 -14.77 18.85 -17.78
N TRP A 29 -14.78 19.87 -16.93
CA TRP A 29 -13.72 20.89 -16.86
C TRP A 29 -13.19 21.14 -15.45
N ALA A 30 -13.65 20.39 -14.44
CA ALA A 30 -13.32 20.61 -13.03
C ALA A 30 -12.19 19.73 -12.44
N CYS A 31 -11.35 19.08 -13.27
CA CYS A 31 -10.19 18.34 -12.79
C CYS A 31 -8.90 18.79 -13.50
N GLY A 32 -8.05 19.53 -12.77
CA GLY A 32 -6.65 19.77 -13.15
C GLY A 32 -6.32 21.25 -13.36
N GLN A 33 -5.76 21.90 -12.33
CA GLN A 33 -4.94 23.10 -12.50
C GLN A 33 -3.50 22.74 -12.10
N PRO A 34 -2.48 23.05 -12.92
CA PRO A 34 -1.09 22.84 -12.55
C PRO A 34 -0.63 23.94 -11.58
N ILE A 35 -0.14 23.56 -10.39
CA ILE A 35 0.52 24.48 -9.47
C ILE A 35 2.02 24.43 -9.73
N LYS A 36 2.60 25.58 -10.08
CA LYS A 36 4.05 25.82 -10.18
C LYS A 36 4.66 26.03 -8.78
N GLY A 37 5.85 25.48 -8.59
CA GLY A 37 6.82 25.95 -7.62
C GLY A 37 7.25 24.91 -6.59
N LEU A 38 8.42 24.31 -6.79
CA LEU A 38 9.34 24.00 -5.69
C LEU A 38 10.77 23.86 -6.24
N ASP A 39 11.66 24.67 -5.68
CA ASP A 39 13.10 24.74 -5.88
C ASP A 39 13.80 23.90 -4.80
N LEU A 40 14.77 23.06 -5.21
CA LEU A 40 15.71 22.38 -4.32
C LEU A 40 17.07 22.29 -5.04
N SER A 41 18.00 23.13 -4.57
CA SER A 41 19.40 23.20 -5.02
C SER A 41 20.33 22.28 -4.22
N HIS A 42 21.20 21.58 -4.95
CA HIS A 42 22.62 21.20 -4.68
C HIS A 42 22.91 19.80 -5.26
N THR A 43 23.90 19.53 -6.12
CA THR A 43 24.89 20.32 -6.87
C THR A 43 25.34 19.39 -8.02
N ASP A 44 25.19 19.76 -9.29
CA ASP A 44 26.12 19.30 -10.34
C ASP A 44 26.06 20.19 -11.60
N LEU A 45 27.21 20.35 -12.23
CA LEU A 45 27.61 21.40 -13.18
C LEU A 45 26.84 21.40 -14.51
N SER A 46 25.64 22.01 -14.53
CA SER A 46 24.93 22.40 -15.75
C SER A 46 24.34 23.81 -15.65
N HIS A 47 25.19 24.78 -15.30
CA HIS A 47 24.82 26.20 -15.28
C HIS A 47 24.94 26.85 -16.68
N LEU A 48 23.85 26.75 -17.45
CA LEU A 48 23.34 27.85 -18.27
C LEU A 48 21.83 27.92 -17.99
N THR A 49 21.47 28.62 -16.92
CA THR A 49 20.09 28.77 -16.46
C THR A 49 19.30 29.74 -17.33
N ASP A 50 18.02 29.42 -17.48
CA ASP A 50 16.90 30.08 -18.17
C ASP A 50 16.59 31.55 -17.74
N SER A 51 17.49 32.21 -17.00
CA SER A 51 17.33 33.59 -16.51
C SER A 51 18.03 34.64 -17.37
N THR A 52 18.95 34.24 -18.25
CA THR A 52 19.61 35.14 -19.22
C THR A 52 18.74 35.45 -20.43
N TYR A 53 17.70 34.66 -20.67
CA TYR A 53 16.84 34.77 -21.84
C TYR A 53 16.08 36.11 -21.93
N PRO A 54 15.41 36.60 -20.85
CA PRO A 54 14.71 37.89 -20.90
C PRO A 54 15.67 39.09 -20.96
N TYR A 55 16.90 38.92 -20.45
CA TYR A 55 17.91 39.97 -20.39
C TYR A 55 18.61 40.17 -21.74
N CYS A 56 19.09 39.09 -22.37
CA CYS A 56 19.74 39.18 -23.68
C CYS A 56 18.77 39.63 -24.80
N ALA A 57 17.47 39.33 -24.67
CA ALA A 57 16.44 39.84 -25.58
C ALA A 57 16.30 41.37 -25.55
N LYS A 58 16.63 42.02 -24.42
CA LYS A 58 16.57 43.49 -24.26
C LYS A 58 17.93 44.17 -24.43
N HIS A 59 19.03 43.43 -24.29
CA HIS A 59 20.40 43.96 -24.30
C HIS A 59 21.35 43.10 -25.17
N PRO A 60 21.14 43.05 -26.50
CA PRO A 60 21.87 42.14 -27.40
C PRO A 60 23.39 42.44 -27.50
N LYS A 61 23.83 43.65 -27.10
CA LYS A 61 25.25 44.05 -27.12
C LYS A 61 25.99 43.78 -25.81
N SER A 62 25.34 43.20 -24.80
CA SER A 62 25.99 42.93 -23.51
C SER A 62 27.01 41.78 -23.61
N PRO A 63 28.15 41.87 -22.91
CA PRO A 63 29.14 40.79 -22.85
C PRO A 63 28.49 39.50 -22.34
N GLY A 64 28.53 38.42 -23.14
CA GLY A 64 27.89 37.14 -22.83
C GLY A 64 26.65 36.78 -23.67
N CYS A 65 26.06 37.72 -24.42
CA CYS A 65 24.90 37.45 -25.28
C CYS A 65 25.27 37.11 -26.74
N GLY A 66 26.55 37.13 -27.12
CA GLY A 66 27.02 36.99 -28.51
C GLY A 66 26.80 35.64 -29.17
N ALA A 67 26.44 34.59 -28.41
CA ALA A 67 26.16 33.26 -28.95
C ALA A 67 24.73 33.11 -29.53
N TYR A 68 23.87 34.13 -29.38
CA TYR A 68 22.45 34.03 -29.71
C TYR A 68 22.14 34.20 -31.20
N ASP A 69 22.93 34.99 -31.94
CA ASP A 69 22.67 35.27 -33.36
C ASP A 69 22.95 34.09 -34.30
N GLN A 70 23.68 33.07 -33.85
CA GLN A 70 23.96 31.88 -34.66
C GLN A 70 22.82 30.86 -34.71
N PHE A 71 21.86 30.91 -33.77
CA PHE A 71 20.79 29.91 -33.68
C PHE A 71 19.47 30.30 -34.37
N ASN A 72 19.26 31.58 -34.73
CA ASN A 72 17.97 32.06 -35.24
C ASN A 72 17.85 32.17 -36.77
N ASN A 73 18.90 31.82 -37.52
CA ASN A 73 18.88 31.86 -39.00
C ASN A 73 18.57 30.51 -39.67
N HIS A 74 17.89 29.59 -38.98
CA HIS A 74 17.37 28.38 -39.61
C HIS A 74 15.89 28.54 -40.00
N PRO A 75 15.51 28.23 -41.26
CA PRO A 75 14.13 28.32 -41.72
C PRO A 75 13.24 27.41 -40.87
N GLN A 76 12.14 28.01 -40.40
CA GLN A 76 11.04 27.47 -39.62
C GLN A 76 10.99 25.94 -39.51
N ARG A 77 11.47 25.41 -38.38
CA ARG A 77 11.05 24.09 -37.90
C ARG A 77 9.57 24.22 -37.51
N PRO A 78 8.65 23.43 -38.08
CA PRO A 78 7.24 23.48 -37.70
C PRO A 78 7.10 23.26 -36.20
N ALA A 79 6.24 24.06 -35.57
CA ALA A 79 5.92 23.96 -34.17
C ALA A 79 5.49 22.51 -33.86
N HIS A 80 6.41 21.73 -33.29
CA HIS A 80 6.06 20.46 -32.70
C HIS A 80 5.18 20.79 -31.50
N VAL A 81 3.87 20.66 -31.70
CA VAL A 81 2.91 20.43 -30.63
C VAL A 81 3.57 19.41 -29.70
N LEU A 82 3.86 19.82 -28.46
CA LEU A 82 4.15 18.92 -27.34
C LEU A 82 2.90 18.08 -27.10
N ARG A 83 2.64 17.16 -28.04
CA ARG A 83 1.72 16.06 -27.85
C ARG A 83 2.37 15.30 -26.70
N ALA A 84 1.78 15.39 -25.52
CA ALA A 84 2.12 14.49 -24.42
C ALA A 84 2.23 13.11 -25.04
N ALA A 85 3.45 12.59 -25.15
CA ALA A 85 3.68 11.33 -25.79
C ALA A 85 2.84 10.35 -24.98
N GLN A 86 1.74 9.87 -25.56
CA GLN A 86 0.99 8.76 -25.03
C GLN A 86 2.02 7.64 -24.95
N GLN A 87 2.56 7.41 -23.75
CA GLN A 87 3.43 6.27 -23.53
C GLN A 87 2.59 5.07 -23.97
N PRO A 88 3.11 4.23 -24.89
CA PRO A 88 2.36 3.09 -25.37
C PRO A 88 1.88 2.30 -24.16
N GLU A 89 0.62 1.87 -24.20
CA GLU A 89 0.05 0.97 -23.20
C GLU A 89 0.89 -0.32 -23.24
N VAL A 90 1.90 -0.38 -22.37
CA VAL A 90 2.74 -1.56 -22.27
C VAL A 90 2.00 -2.53 -21.38
N GLU A 91 1.34 -3.50 -22.00
CA GLU A 91 0.67 -4.58 -21.29
C GLU A 91 1.74 -5.49 -20.67
N VAL A 92 2.02 -5.27 -19.38
CA VAL A 92 3.00 -6.06 -18.64
C VAL A 92 2.26 -7.07 -17.77
N PRO A 93 2.61 -8.37 -17.81
CA PRO A 93 1.99 -9.34 -16.93
C PRO A 93 2.26 -8.96 -15.47
N ALA A 94 1.19 -8.96 -14.67
CA ALA A 94 1.31 -8.79 -13.23
C ALA A 94 2.26 -9.87 -12.67
N SER A 95 3.34 -9.42 -12.04
CA SER A 95 4.49 -10.27 -11.75
C SER A 95 5.15 -9.86 -10.44
N TRP A 96 5.73 -10.84 -9.74
CA TRP A 96 6.46 -10.63 -8.48
C TRP A 96 7.61 -9.62 -8.60
N HIS A 97 8.10 -9.36 -9.82
CA HIS A 97 9.14 -8.37 -10.12
C HIS A 97 8.74 -6.93 -9.78
N PHE A 98 7.44 -6.67 -9.52
CA PHE A 98 7.01 -5.36 -9.03
C PHE A 98 7.70 -4.99 -7.71
N ALA A 99 7.89 -5.97 -6.81
CA ALA A 99 8.36 -5.71 -5.46
C ALA A 99 9.77 -5.09 -5.44
N HIS A 100 10.09 -4.38 -4.35
CA HIS A 100 11.46 -3.91 -4.13
C HIS A 100 12.44 -5.10 -4.15
N PRO A 101 13.68 -4.94 -4.66
CA PRO A 101 14.66 -6.03 -4.69
C PRO A 101 15.03 -6.57 -3.30
N THR A 102 15.08 -5.68 -2.30
CA THR A 102 15.36 -6.00 -0.90
C THR A 102 14.26 -5.44 0.00
N PRO A 103 13.06 -6.05 -0.03
CA PRO A 103 11.94 -5.54 0.74
C PRO A 103 12.11 -5.90 2.22
N ASP A 104 11.76 -4.97 3.11
CA ASP A 104 11.65 -5.23 4.54
C ASP A 104 10.42 -6.10 4.84
N ALA A 105 9.35 -5.94 4.05
CA ALA A 105 8.23 -6.87 4.00
C ALA A 105 7.58 -6.93 2.63
N VAL A 106 6.97 -8.08 2.35
CA VAL A 106 6.04 -8.27 1.24
C VAL A 106 4.80 -8.95 1.79
N PHE A 107 3.64 -8.52 1.34
CA PHE A 107 2.36 -9.17 1.64
C PHE A 107 1.50 -9.29 0.41
N GLY A 108 0.62 -10.28 0.43
CA GLY A 108 -0.35 -10.51 -0.63
C GLY A 108 -1.69 -10.93 -0.05
N ILE A 109 -2.74 -10.54 -0.77
CA ILE A 109 -4.14 -10.78 -0.44
C ILE A 109 -4.82 -11.25 -1.72
N ASN A 110 -5.44 -12.42 -1.69
CA ASN A 110 -6.32 -12.92 -2.72
C ASN A 110 -7.76 -12.46 -2.38
N VAL A 111 -8.11 -11.28 -2.87
CA VAL A 111 -9.38 -10.61 -2.58
C VAL A 111 -10.55 -11.40 -3.16
N ALA A 112 -10.39 -11.96 -4.37
CA ALA A 112 -11.40 -12.81 -4.99
C ALA A 112 -11.73 -14.04 -4.11
N SER A 113 -10.70 -14.72 -3.60
CA SER A 113 -10.88 -15.88 -2.72
C SER A 113 -11.50 -15.50 -1.37
N LEU A 114 -11.05 -14.39 -0.75
CA LEU A 114 -11.65 -13.89 0.49
C LEU A 114 -13.13 -13.55 0.33
N ARG A 115 -13.51 -12.91 -0.77
CA ARG A 115 -14.91 -12.59 -1.07
C ARG A 115 -15.79 -13.83 -1.18
N GLN A 116 -15.24 -14.93 -1.70
CA GLN A 116 -15.94 -16.20 -1.87
C GLN A 116 -15.88 -17.08 -0.62
N SER A 117 -15.13 -16.70 0.42
CA SER A 117 -14.88 -17.52 1.60
C SER A 117 -16.09 -17.56 2.54
N PRO A 118 -16.76 -18.71 2.71
CA PRO A 118 -17.85 -18.84 3.68
C PRO A 118 -17.37 -18.66 5.12
N ALA A 119 -16.13 -19.07 5.40
CA ALA A 119 -15.53 -18.96 6.73
C ALA A 119 -15.27 -17.49 7.10
N LEU A 120 -14.81 -16.67 6.15
CA LEU A 120 -14.64 -15.23 6.36
C LEU A 120 -15.98 -14.53 6.59
N HIS A 121 -17.02 -14.84 5.79
CA HIS A 121 -18.35 -14.28 5.98
C HIS A 121 -18.93 -14.64 7.36
N ALA A 122 -18.79 -15.89 7.79
CA ALA A 122 -19.21 -16.33 9.12
C ALA A 122 -18.44 -15.59 10.24
N LEU A 123 -17.12 -15.44 10.08
CA LEU A 123 -16.27 -14.69 11.00
C LEU A 123 -16.71 -13.23 11.10
N LEU A 124 -16.93 -12.58 9.95
CA LEU A 124 -17.30 -11.18 9.88
C LEU A 124 -18.68 -10.92 10.48
N ALA A 125 -19.66 -11.82 10.26
CA ALA A 125 -20.98 -11.71 10.89
C ALA A 125 -20.91 -11.72 12.43
N GLN A 126 -20.01 -12.52 13.00
CA GLN A 126 -19.78 -12.57 14.45
C GLN A 126 -19.06 -11.32 14.97
N LEU A 127 -18.06 -10.84 14.22
CA LEU A 127 -17.32 -9.64 14.57
C LEU A 127 -18.17 -8.37 14.41
N ALA A 128 -19.11 -8.35 13.47
CA ALA A 128 -20.04 -7.24 13.26
C ALA A 128 -20.84 -6.94 14.52
N ALA A 129 -21.38 -7.97 15.18
CA ALA A 129 -22.06 -7.85 16.47
C ALA A 129 -21.13 -7.31 17.58
N THR A 130 -19.86 -7.71 17.57
CA THR A 130 -18.87 -7.32 18.59
C THR A 130 -18.40 -5.88 18.40
N PHE A 131 -18.18 -5.45 17.16
CA PHE A 131 -17.67 -4.12 16.84
C PHE A 131 -18.77 -3.11 16.48
N LYS A 132 -20.05 -3.51 16.56
CA LYS A 132 -21.20 -2.69 16.17
C LYS A 132 -21.08 -2.18 14.72
N ILE A 133 -20.54 -3.02 13.85
CA ILE A 133 -20.48 -2.76 12.41
C ILE A 133 -21.77 -3.31 11.80
N ASP A 134 -22.46 -2.51 11.00
CA ASP A 134 -23.63 -2.98 10.25
C ASP A 134 -23.17 -4.01 9.21
N PRO A 135 -23.71 -5.25 9.21
CA PRO A 135 -23.40 -6.24 8.18
C PRO A 135 -23.63 -5.71 6.75
N ALA A 136 -24.67 -4.89 6.54
CA ALA A 136 -24.94 -4.31 5.24
C ALA A 136 -23.85 -3.32 4.80
N GLU A 137 -23.27 -2.57 5.74
CA GLU A 137 -22.14 -1.68 5.47
C GLU A 137 -20.88 -2.47 5.09
N LEU A 138 -20.65 -3.58 5.77
CA LEU A 138 -19.52 -4.45 5.47
C LEU A 138 -19.67 -5.10 4.08
N ASP A 139 -20.85 -5.62 3.75
CA ASP A 139 -21.12 -6.17 2.42
C ASP A 139 -20.96 -5.10 1.35
N ARG A 140 -21.41 -3.87 1.63
CA ARG A 140 -21.18 -2.72 0.76
C ARG A 140 -19.69 -2.47 0.57
N GLN A 141 -18.87 -2.50 1.61
CA GLN A 141 -17.42 -2.32 1.52
C GLN A 141 -16.73 -3.45 0.75
N LEU A 142 -17.15 -4.70 0.94
CA LEU A 142 -16.67 -5.83 0.14
C LEU A 142 -17.08 -5.69 -1.32
N SER A 143 -18.28 -5.17 -1.59
CA SER A 143 -18.75 -4.94 -2.95
C SER A 143 -17.95 -3.85 -3.68
N GLN A 144 -17.38 -2.88 -2.96
CA GLN A 144 -16.51 -1.84 -3.54
C GLN A 144 -15.18 -2.39 -4.06
N VAL A 145 -14.76 -3.57 -3.60
CA VAL A 145 -13.56 -4.26 -4.08
C VAL A 145 -13.91 -5.48 -4.95
N ASN A 146 -15.15 -5.57 -5.45
CA ASN A 146 -15.58 -6.70 -6.28
C ASN A 146 -14.74 -6.88 -7.54
N ASP A 147 -14.19 -5.78 -8.05
CA ASP A 147 -13.39 -5.82 -9.26
C ASP A 147 -11.90 -6.04 -8.95
N VAL A 148 -11.52 -6.20 -7.68
CA VAL A 148 -10.14 -6.51 -7.29
C VAL A 148 -10.00 -8.01 -7.04
N ASP A 149 -9.12 -8.65 -7.78
CA ASP A 149 -8.81 -10.06 -7.62
C ASP A 149 -7.70 -10.27 -6.60
N GLN A 150 -6.61 -9.51 -6.71
CA GLN A 150 -5.45 -9.62 -5.84
C GLN A 150 -4.85 -8.25 -5.52
N CYS A 151 -4.25 -8.16 -4.33
CA CYS A 151 -3.47 -7.01 -3.91
C CYS A 151 -2.16 -7.50 -3.31
N TRP A 152 -1.04 -6.99 -3.82
CA TRP A 152 0.28 -7.25 -3.31
C TRP A 152 0.95 -5.96 -2.92
N VAL A 153 1.76 -6.01 -1.87
CA VAL A 153 2.47 -4.84 -1.38
C VAL A 153 3.87 -5.20 -0.99
N SER A 154 4.78 -4.30 -1.31
CA SER A 154 6.18 -4.36 -0.96
C SER A 154 6.55 -3.10 -0.17
N ILE A 155 7.21 -3.29 0.97
CA ILE A 155 7.68 -2.21 1.84
C ILE A 155 9.20 -2.23 1.89
N ARG A 156 9.84 -1.07 1.73
CA ARG A 156 11.28 -0.89 1.94
C ARG A 156 11.58 0.49 2.50
N SER A 157 12.17 0.58 3.70
CA SER A 157 12.64 1.83 4.30
C SER A 157 11.58 2.94 4.29
N LYS A 158 10.33 2.61 4.65
CA LYS A 158 9.12 3.47 4.62
C LYS A 158 8.57 3.78 3.23
N ASP A 159 9.20 3.30 2.17
CA ASP A 159 8.62 3.29 0.85
C ASP A 159 7.66 2.13 0.69
N VAL A 160 6.52 2.39 0.04
CA VAL A 160 5.44 1.43 -0.14
C VAL A 160 5.08 1.39 -1.61
N LEU A 161 5.10 0.18 -2.16
CA LEU A 161 4.71 -0.09 -3.52
C LEU A 161 3.63 -1.17 -3.50
N VAL A 162 2.52 -0.88 -4.16
CA VAL A 162 1.32 -1.70 -4.21
C VAL A 162 1.08 -2.10 -5.67
N LEU A 163 0.79 -3.37 -5.92
CA LEU A 163 0.28 -3.88 -7.18
C LEU A 163 -1.12 -4.44 -6.93
N ILE A 164 -2.10 -3.88 -7.61
CA ILE A 164 -3.49 -4.33 -7.57
C ILE A 164 -3.83 -4.96 -8.92
N GLN A 165 -4.46 -6.12 -8.87
CA GLN A 165 -4.98 -6.85 -10.02
C GLN A 165 -6.49 -6.94 -9.96
N GLY A 166 -7.12 -6.90 -11.12
CA GLY A 166 -8.56 -6.94 -11.32
C GLY A 166 -9.03 -5.74 -12.17
N HIS A 167 -10.30 -5.72 -12.54
CA HIS A 167 -10.90 -4.77 -13.46
C HIS A 167 -10.96 -3.36 -12.85
N VAL A 168 -9.93 -2.54 -13.05
CA VAL A 168 -9.87 -1.21 -12.43
C VAL A 168 -9.84 -0.13 -13.50
N ASN A 169 -10.87 0.73 -13.48
CA ASN A 169 -10.97 1.89 -14.35
C ASN A 169 -10.08 3.03 -13.83
N LEU A 170 -8.77 2.92 -14.06
CA LEU A 170 -7.82 4.02 -13.86
C LEU A 170 -7.41 4.63 -15.19
N PRO A 171 -7.11 5.94 -15.24
CA PRO A 171 -6.52 6.54 -16.43
C PRO A 171 -5.15 5.93 -16.73
N ALA A 172 -4.84 5.79 -18.02
CA ALA A 172 -3.54 5.32 -18.48
C ALA A 172 -2.41 6.29 -18.09
N GLY A 173 -1.20 5.73 -17.91
CA GLY A 173 0.01 6.48 -17.57
C GLY A 173 0.12 6.83 -16.09
N PHE A 174 1.03 7.75 -15.77
CA PHE A 174 1.28 8.19 -14.39
C PHE A 174 0.22 9.20 -13.95
N VAL A 175 -0.54 8.85 -12.91
CA VAL A 175 -1.57 9.72 -12.33
C VAL A 175 -1.22 10.02 -10.88
N GLN A 176 -1.06 11.30 -10.58
CA GLN A 176 -0.80 11.75 -9.21
C GLN A 176 -2.08 11.72 -8.37
N GLN A 177 -2.01 11.06 -7.23
CA GLN A 177 -3.11 10.91 -6.28
C GLN A 177 -3.08 12.05 -5.24
N PRO A 178 -4.23 12.43 -4.65
CA PRO A 178 -4.30 13.51 -3.65
C PRO A 178 -3.43 13.28 -2.40
N ASN A 179 -3.12 12.01 -2.10
CA ASN A 179 -2.28 11.62 -0.97
C ASN A 179 -0.77 11.70 -1.26
N GLY A 180 -0.37 12.20 -2.43
CA GLY A 180 1.04 12.30 -2.83
C GLY A 180 1.61 11.03 -3.48
N MET A 181 0.84 9.95 -3.58
CA MET A 181 1.24 8.76 -4.34
C MET A 181 1.01 8.95 -5.83
N THR A 182 1.60 8.09 -6.64
CA THR A 182 1.39 8.01 -8.07
C THR A 182 0.85 6.62 -8.39
N SER A 183 -0.20 6.56 -9.21
CA SER A 183 -0.68 5.32 -9.80
C SER A 183 -0.23 5.19 -11.25
N TYR A 184 0.00 3.97 -11.71
CA TYR A 184 0.33 3.67 -13.09
C TYR A 184 -0.43 2.43 -13.56
N GLN A 185 -1.25 2.58 -14.61
CA GLN A 185 -1.98 1.46 -15.21
C GLN A 185 -1.01 0.58 -16.01
N LEU A 186 -0.88 -0.69 -15.61
CA LEU A 186 -0.05 -1.70 -16.30
C LEU A 186 -0.82 -2.41 -17.42
N SER A 187 -2.11 -2.62 -17.21
CA SER A 187 -3.04 -3.19 -18.18
C SER A 187 -4.47 -2.81 -17.78
N LYS A 188 -5.46 -3.29 -18.52
CA LYS A 188 -6.89 -3.16 -18.14
C LYS A 188 -7.20 -3.74 -16.76
N ASP A 189 -6.41 -4.75 -16.35
CA ASP A 189 -6.66 -5.53 -15.14
C ASP A 189 -5.53 -5.42 -14.11
N ALA A 190 -4.64 -4.42 -14.21
CA ALA A 190 -3.57 -4.24 -13.26
C ALA A 190 -3.06 -2.79 -13.18
N PHE A 191 -2.73 -2.36 -11.96
CA PHE A 191 -2.06 -1.07 -11.76
C PHE A 191 -1.10 -1.10 -10.57
N LEU A 192 -0.10 -0.22 -10.63
CA LEU A 192 0.83 0.07 -9.56
C LEU A 192 0.40 1.33 -8.82
N LEU A 193 0.72 1.39 -7.53
CA LEU A 193 0.55 2.57 -6.69
C LEU A 193 1.74 2.68 -5.74
N GLY A 194 2.34 3.87 -5.63
CA GLY A 194 3.47 4.11 -4.73
C GLY A 194 4.05 5.50 -4.91
N LYS A 195 5.28 5.75 -4.43
CA LYS A 195 6.00 6.97 -4.84
C LYS A 195 6.34 6.88 -6.34
N GLN A 196 6.32 8.01 -7.03
CA GLN A 196 6.55 8.06 -8.48
C GLN A 196 7.84 7.33 -8.90
N GLU A 197 8.94 7.59 -8.19
CA GLU A 197 10.23 6.94 -8.46
C GLU A 197 10.14 5.42 -8.32
N SER A 198 9.52 4.94 -7.25
CA SER A 198 9.36 3.51 -6.95
C SER A 198 8.46 2.80 -7.97
N VAL A 199 7.40 3.47 -8.44
CA VAL A 199 6.54 2.99 -9.52
C VAL A 199 7.33 2.89 -10.82
N ARG A 200 8.14 3.91 -11.15
CA ARG A 200 8.99 3.89 -12.35
C ARG A 200 10.01 2.75 -12.30
N THR A 201 10.74 2.60 -11.19
CA THR A 201 11.72 1.51 -11.06
C THR A 201 11.05 0.14 -11.04
N SER A 202 9.82 0.04 -10.50
CA SER A 202 9.02 -1.18 -10.59
C SER A 202 8.67 -1.54 -12.02
N LEU A 203 8.18 -0.57 -12.79
CA LEU A 203 7.86 -0.74 -14.20
C LEU A 203 9.09 -1.21 -14.98
N GLU A 204 10.24 -0.54 -14.79
CA GLU A 204 11.52 -0.94 -15.41
C GLU A 204 11.90 -2.39 -15.06
N ARG A 205 11.74 -2.83 -13.81
CA ARG A 205 11.99 -4.23 -13.43
C ARG A 205 11.04 -5.18 -14.14
N MET A 206 9.75 -4.88 -14.15
CA MET A 206 8.74 -5.75 -14.75
C MET A 206 8.88 -5.86 -16.27
N LEU A 207 9.34 -4.80 -16.94
CA LEU A 207 9.63 -4.79 -18.38
C LEU A 207 10.90 -5.59 -18.73
N ASN A 208 11.85 -5.66 -17.82
CA ASN A 208 13.12 -6.36 -18.03
C ASN A 208 12.98 -7.84 -17.63
N ALA A 209 12.73 -8.70 -18.63
CA ALA A 209 12.55 -10.16 -18.47
C ALA A 209 13.73 -10.91 -17.81
N HIS A 210 14.89 -10.27 -17.67
CA HIS A 210 16.10 -10.81 -17.05
C HIS A 210 16.29 -10.38 -15.59
N SER A 211 15.35 -9.63 -15.03
CA SER A 211 15.43 -9.25 -13.62
C SER A 211 15.39 -10.52 -12.76
N SER A 212 16.40 -10.68 -11.90
CA SER A 212 16.57 -11.91 -11.13
C SER A 212 15.47 -12.06 -10.09
N VAL A 213 14.81 -13.22 -10.10
CA VAL A 213 13.83 -13.58 -9.07
C VAL A 213 14.58 -13.75 -7.75
N THR A 214 14.27 -12.90 -6.77
CA THR A 214 14.92 -12.97 -5.46
C THR A 214 14.41 -14.17 -4.65
N PRO A 215 15.18 -14.72 -3.70
CA PRO A 215 14.70 -15.80 -2.82
C PRO A 215 13.39 -15.44 -2.10
N THR A 216 13.22 -14.17 -1.73
CA THR A 216 11.98 -13.65 -1.15
C THR A 216 10.80 -13.77 -2.11
N MET A 217 10.97 -13.42 -3.40
CA MET A 217 9.92 -13.56 -4.41
C MET A 217 9.53 -15.02 -4.62
N THR A 218 10.51 -15.93 -4.72
CA THR A 218 10.23 -17.37 -4.83
C THR A 218 9.44 -17.89 -3.63
N LYS A 219 9.85 -17.50 -2.42
CA LYS A 219 9.13 -17.83 -1.19
C LYS A 219 7.71 -17.27 -1.20
N MET A 220 7.52 -16.01 -1.58
CA MET A 220 6.19 -15.39 -1.63
C MET A 220 5.26 -16.07 -2.64
N LYS A 221 5.78 -16.46 -3.81
CA LYS A 221 5.03 -17.24 -4.79
C LYS A 221 4.58 -18.59 -4.23
N ALA A 222 5.44 -19.26 -3.46
CA ALA A 222 5.08 -20.50 -2.79
C ALA A 222 4.00 -20.29 -1.72
N LEU A 223 4.13 -19.24 -0.90
CA LEU A 223 3.14 -18.90 0.13
C LEU A 223 1.79 -18.49 -0.46
N ALA A 224 1.76 -17.87 -1.65
CA ALA A 224 0.53 -17.50 -2.33
C ALA A 224 -0.32 -18.71 -2.76
N LYS A 225 0.30 -19.89 -2.94
CA LYS A 225 -0.39 -21.08 -3.43
C LYS A 225 -1.32 -21.64 -2.35
N GLY A 226 -2.63 -21.52 -2.57
CA GLY A 226 -3.66 -22.08 -1.69
C GLY A 226 -3.95 -21.27 -0.43
N ASN A 227 -3.44 -20.04 -0.33
CA ASN A 227 -3.69 -19.15 0.80
C ASN A 227 -4.38 -17.86 0.36
N ASP A 228 -5.21 -17.32 1.24
CA ASP A 228 -5.96 -16.09 0.98
C ASP A 228 -5.19 -14.84 1.38
N LEU A 229 -4.38 -14.95 2.44
CA LEU A 229 -3.39 -13.93 2.78
C LEU A 229 -2.05 -14.59 3.03
N TRP A 230 -0.99 -13.90 2.66
CA TRP A 230 0.37 -14.34 2.94
C TRP A 230 1.30 -13.16 3.09
N PHE A 231 2.35 -13.34 3.88
CA PHE A 231 3.31 -12.29 4.16
C PHE A 231 4.67 -12.87 4.51
N SER A 232 5.72 -12.08 4.27
CA SER A 232 7.08 -12.35 4.71
C SER A 232 7.77 -11.03 5.00
N GLY A 233 8.61 -10.98 6.04
CA GLY A 233 9.35 -9.78 6.38
C GLY A 233 10.55 -10.03 7.28
N THR A 234 11.29 -8.96 7.54
CA THR A 234 12.46 -8.92 8.43
C THR A 234 12.09 -8.31 9.77
N SER A 235 12.91 -8.53 10.79
CA SER A 235 12.70 -7.92 12.11
C SER A 235 12.73 -6.38 12.11
N ALA A 236 13.20 -5.74 11.03
CA ALA A 236 13.19 -4.28 10.88
C ALA A 236 11.80 -3.64 11.02
N LEU A 237 10.74 -4.40 10.72
CA LEU A 237 9.35 -3.95 10.84
C LEU A 237 8.66 -4.39 12.14
N MET A 238 9.39 -5.07 13.03
CA MET A 238 8.89 -5.53 14.32
C MET A 238 9.79 -5.01 15.44
N PRO A 239 9.68 -3.72 15.82
CA PRO A 239 10.51 -3.13 16.87
C PRO A 239 10.31 -3.78 18.25
N GLN A 240 9.26 -4.58 18.42
CA GLN A 240 8.92 -5.31 19.64
C GLN A 240 9.05 -6.83 19.45
N ALA A 241 9.78 -7.28 18.43
CA ALA A 241 9.99 -8.71 18.22
C ALA A 241 10.78 -9.30 19.39
N PRO A 242 10.44 -10.53 19.84
CA PRO A 242 11.29 -11.28 20.73
C PRO A 242 12.75 -11.34 20.26
N ASP A 243 13.66 -11.29 21.22
CA ASP A 243 15.10 -11.27 20.94
C ASP A 243 15.53 -12.43 20.05
N GLY A 244 16.29 -12.09 19.02
CA GLY A 244 16.85 -13.05 18.08
C GLY A 244 15.92 -13.48 16.95
N ILE A 245 14.71 -12.92 16.80
CA ILE A 245 13.96 -13.06 15.55
C ILE A 245 14.67 -12.25 14.46
N SER A 246 15.04 -12.90 13.36
CA SER A 246 15.65 -12.28 12.17
C SER A 246 14.64 -12.06 11.05
N GLY A 247 13.54 -12.82 11.04
CA GLY A 247 12.48 -12.65 10.06
C GLY A 247 11.25 -13.48 10.38
N TYR A 248 10.21 -13.26 9.60
CA TYR A 248 8.92 -13.91 9.77
C TYR A 248 8.25 -14.13 8.42
N SER A 249 7.35 -15.10 8.38
CA SER A 249 6.36 -15.23 7.32
C SER A 249 5.13 -15.92 7.85
N GLY A 250 4.00 -15.71 7.20
CA GLY A 250 2.81 -16.47 7.54
C GLY A 250 1.82 -16.51 6.40
N THR A 251 0.82 -17.37 6.60
CA THR A 251 -0.29 -17.56 5.70
C THR A 251 -1.59 -17.63 6.48
N PHE A 252 -2.67 -17.24 5.82
CA PHE A 252 -4.02 -17.41 6.29
C PHE A 252 -4.85 -17.98 5.14
N SER A 253 -5.68 -18.97 5.44
CA SER A 253 -6.67 -19.53 4.53
C SER A 253 -8.00 -19.63 5.27
N PHE A 254 -9.06 -19.25 4.58
CA PHE A 254 -10.45 -19.20 5.02
C PHE A 254 -11.35 -20.00 4.05
N GLN A 255 -10.78 -20.83 3.15
CA GLN A 255 -11.56 -21.48 2.10
C GLN A 255 -12.65 -22.41 2.64
N GLN A 256 -12.32 -23.23 3.63
CA GLN A 256 -13.26 -24.13 4.31
C GLN A 256 -13.16 -23.95 5.82
N ASP A 257 -11.95 -24.17 6.34
CA ASP A 257 -11.57 -23.94 7.73
C ASP A 257 -10.63 -22.74 7.83
N LEU A 258 -10.53 -22.16 9.04
CA LEU A 258 -9.51 -21.16 9.31
C LEU A 258 -8.18 -21.86 9.54
N ASN A 259 -7.25 -21.69 8.61
CA ASN A 259 -5.88 -22.17 8.72
C ASN A 259 -4.92 -20.98 8.80
N LEU A 260 -4.04 -21.00 9.80
CA LEU A 260 -3.00 -20.02 10.02
C LEU A 260 -1.66 -20.74 10.08
N GLY A 261 -0.73 -20.33 9.22
CA GLY A 261 0.67 -20.74 9.29
C GLY A 261 1.53 -19.55 9.68
N LEU A 262 2.45 -19.73 10.62
CA LEU A 262 3.43 -18.73 11.02
C LEU A 262 4.80 -19.39 11.14
N ASN A 263 5.78 -18.85 10.42
CA ASN A 263 7.16 -19.27 10.48
C ASN A 263 7.99 -18.11 11.02
N LEU A 264 8.62 -18.31 12.17
CA LEU A 264 9.52 -17.35 12.81
C LEU A 264 10.95 -17.82 12.63
N ARG A 265 11.78 -17.02 11.97
CA ARG A 265 13.20 -17.30 11.80
C ARG A 265 13.99 -16.63 12.91
N PHE A 266 14.82 -17.41 13.58
CA PHE A 266 15.72 -16.96 14.63
C PHE A 266 17.16 -16.84 14.13
N THR A 267 18.00 -16.12 14.86
CA THR A 267 19.44 -16.03 14.62
C THR A 267 20.15 -17.33 14.97
N THR A 268 19.61 -18.10 15.92
CA THR A 268 20.18 -19.38 16.37
C THR A 268 19.06 -20.40 16.61
N GLU A 269 19.38 -21.69 16.45
CA GLU A 269 18.46 -22.79 16.73
C GLU A 269 18.07 -22.85 18.21
N GLN A 270 19.02 -22.58 19.11
CA GLN A 270 18.75 -22.53 20.55
C GLN A 270 17.60 -21.57 20.89
N LYS A 271 17.60 -20.36 20.31
CA LYS A 271 16.52 -19.39 20.54
C LYS A 271 15.17 -19.85 19.98
N ALA A 272 15.16 -20.55 18.84
CA ALA A 272 13.95 -21.14 18.29
C ALA A 272 13.37 -22.22 19.22
N ARG A 273 14.23 -23.08 19.78
CA ARG A 273 13.84 -24.11 20.76
C ARG A 273 13.37 -23.53 22.09
N GLU A 274 14.04 -22.50 22.60
CA GLU A 274 13.61 -21.77 23.81
C GLU A 274 12.23 -21.12 23.61
N MET A 275 11.96 -20.56 22.43
CA MET A 275 10.65 -20.02 22.10
C MET A 275 9.59 -21.12 22.03
N LEU A 276 9.89 -22.26 21.40
CA LEU A 276 8.99 -23.42 21.35
C LEU A 276 8.62 -23.89 22.76
N ALA A 277 9.60 -24.04 23.65
CA ALA A 277 9.36 -24.46 25.04
C ALA A 277 8.44 -23.46 25.77
N LYS A 278 8.73 -22.15 25.66
CA LYS A 278 7.89 -21.08 26.23
C LYS A 278 6.46 -21.08 25.67
N MET A 279 6.30 -21.41 24.39
CA MET A 279 4.98 -21.54 23.77
C MET A 279 4.23 -22.73 24.35
N GLN A 280 4.87 -23.91 24.41
CA GLN A 280 4.29 -25.15 24.93
C GLN A 280 3.87 -25.03 26.40
N GLU A 281 4.69 -24.39 27.25
CA GLU A 281 4.36 -24.14 28.66
C GLU A 281 3.10 -23.28 28.84
N ARG A 282 2.83 -22.37 27.90
CA ARG A 282 1.69 -21.43 27.96
C ARG A 282 0.48 -21.91 27.17
N GLN A 283 0.60 -23.04 26.48
CA GLN A 283 -0.38 -23.46 25.50
C GLN A 283 -1.56 -24.15 26.18
N SER A 284 -2.60 -23.38 26.50
CA SER A 284 -3.95 -23.94 26.65
C SER A 284 -4.62 -23.91 25.28
N VAL A 285 -4.77 -25.07 24.64
CA VAL A 285 -5.46 -25.18 23.35
C VAL A 285 -6.96 -25.33 23.63
N PRO A 286 -7.82 -24.39 23.19
CA PRO A 286 -9.25 -24.56 23.32
C PRO A 286 -9.76 -25.73 22.48
N ASP A 287 -10.82 -26.41 22.95
CA ASP A 287 -11.50 -27.44 22.16
C ASP A 287 -11.86 -26.95 20.76
N GLY A 288 -11.54 -27.75 19.74
CA GLY A 288 -11.80 -27.43 18.34
C GLY A 288 -10.72 -26.58 17.65
N VAL A 289 -9.63 -26.25 18.36
CA VAL A 289 -8.43 -25.64 17.78
C VAL A 289 -7.33 -26.69 17.70
N ASN A 290 -6.77 -26.91 16.52
CA ASN A 290 -5.59 -27.74 16.34
C ASN A 290 -4.37 -26.83 16.24
N VAL A 291 -3.47 -26.90 17.21
CA VAL A 291 -2.22 -26.14 17.18
C VAL A 291 -1.06 -27.12 17.15
N SER A 292 -0.22 -27.01 16.12
CA SER A 292 1.04 -27.73 16.03
C SER A 292 2.19 -26.75 15.92
N SER A 293 3.27 -27.01 16.64
CA SER A 293 4.48 -26.19 16.58
C SER A 293 5.71 -27.08 16.53
N GLU A 294 6.63 -26.79 15.62
CA GLU A 294 7.85 -27.56 15.39
C GLU A 294 9.03 -26.64 15.07
N VAL A 295 10.25 -27.06 15.42
CA VAL A 295 11.48 -26.33 15.09
C VAL A 295 12.27 -27.11 14.06
N GLU A 296 12.61 -26.43 12.96
CA GLU A 296 13.50 -26.93 11.90
C GLU A 296 14.71 -25.99 11.79
N GLY A 297 15.84 -26.40 12.37
CA GLY A 297 17.03 -25.56 12.48
C GLY A 297 16.72 -24.24 13.19
N THR A 298 16.84 -23.12 12.48
CA THR A 298 16.57 -21.78 13.04
C THR A 298 15.13 -21.31 12.85
N VAL A 299 14.23 -22.15 12.32
CA VAL A 299 12.85 -21.77 12.02
C VAL A 299 11.89 -22.48 12.97
N LEU A 300 11.09 -21.69 13.69
CA LEU A 300 9.92 -22.17 14.43
C LEU A 300 8.70 -22.06 13.52
N ASN A 301 8.11 -23.21 13.17
CA ASN A 301 6.87 -23.30 12.42
C ASN A 301 5.72 -23.49 13.40
N VAL A 302 4.66 -22.69 13.26
CA VAL A 302 3.43 -22.74 14.07
C VAL A 302 2.27 -22.83 13.09
N LYS A 303 1.44 -23.86 13.24
CA LYS A 303 0.21 -24.02 12.46
C LYS A 303 -0.97 -24.06 13.42
N VAL A 304 -2.00 -23.30 13.10
CA VAL A 304 -3.26 -23.27 13.83
C VAL A 304 -4.37 -23.55 12.82
N ALA A 305 -5.19 -24.56 13.08
CA ALA A 305 -6.37 -24.86 12.29
C ALA A 305 -7.60 -24.84 13.20
N VAL A 306 -8.66 -24.16 12.76
CA VAL A 306 -9.94 -24.07 13.47
C VAL A 306 -11.03 -24.46 12.50
N SER A 307 -11.80 -25.49 12.85
CA SER A 307 -12.90 -25.92 12.00
C SER A 307 -13.99 -24.86 11.92
N GLN A 308 -14.67 -24.75 10.78
CA GLN A 308 -15.73 -23.77 10.59
C GLN A 308 -16.80 -23.81 11.70
N ALA A 309 -17.21 -25.02 12.09
CA ALA A 309 -18.22 -25.26 13.13
C ALA A 309 -17.80 -24.79 14.53
N LYS A 310 -16.50 -24.67 14.79
CA LYS A 310 -15.94 -24.24 16.08
C LYS A 310 -15.36 -22.83 16.04
N MET A 311 -15.37 -22.18 14.87
CA MET A 311 -14.75 -20.87 14.67
C MET A 311 -15.33 -19.80 15.60
N SER A 312 -16.66 -19.78 15.79
CA SER A 312 -17.32 -18.83 16.69
C SER A 312 -16.80 -18.95 18.12
N ASP A 313 -16.88 -20.15 18.68
CA ASP A 313 -16.51 -20.41 20.06
C ASP A 313 -15.01 -20.19 20.27
N ALA A 314 -14.19 -20.68 19.32
CA ALA A 314 -12.75 -20.51 19.36
C ALA A 314 -12.35 -19.03 19.29
N LEU A 315 -12.99 -18.24 18.43
CA LEU A 315 -12.73 -16.81 18.32
C LEU A 315 -13.13 -16.07 19.58
N GLN A 316 -14.31 -16.34 20.15
CA GLN A 316 -14.74 -15.71 21.40
C GLN A 316 -13.78 -16.04 22.55
N LYS A 317 -13.38 -17.31 22.69
CA LYS A 317 -12.37 -17.72 23.68
C LYS A 317 -11.02 -17.07 23.45
N LEU A 318 -10.62 -16.89 22.19
CA LEU A 318 -9.35 -16.27 21.82
C LEU A 318 -9.38 -14.76 22.08
N LEU A 319 -10.46 -14.07 21.73
CA LEU A 319 -10.65 -12.63 22.00
C LEU A 319 -10.77 -12.33 23.49
N ALA A 320 -11.23 -13.29 24.30
CA ALA A 320 -11.25 -13.18 25.76
C ALA A 320 -9.85 -13.29 26.38
N GLN A 321 -8.82 -13.75 25.66
CA GLN A 321 -7.48 -13.89 26.22
C GLN A 321 -6.83 -12.52 26.49
N PRO A 322 -6.04 -12.36 27.58
CA PRO A 322 -5.40 -11.09 27.92
C PRO A 322 -4.52 -10.52 26.81
N TRP A 323 -3.79 -11.37 26.08
CA TRP A 323 -2.95 -10.94 24.96
C TRP A 323 -3.78 -10.40 23.79
N ALA A 324 -4.98 -10.95 23.53
CA ALA A 324 -5.87 -10.49 22.48
C ALA A 324 -6.47 -9.11 22.83
N GLN A 325 -6.79 -8.89 24.11
CA GLN A 325 -7.20 -7.57 24.60
C GLN A 325 -6.09 -6.53 24.45
N GLN A 326 -4.84 -6.88 24.77
CA GLN A 326 -3.67 -6.01 24.57
C GLN A 326 -3.44 -5.65 23.09
N LEU A 327 -3.61 -6.61 22.19
CA LEU A 327 -3.52 -6.36 20.74
C LEU A 327 -4.64 -5.44 20.25
N THR A 328 -5.85 -5.60 20.77
CA THR A 328 -7.00 -4.74 20.44
C THR A 328 -6.75 -3.30 20.91
N ALA A 329 -6.34 -3.11 22.16
CA ALA A 329 -5.97 -1.80 22.70
C ALA A 329 -4.81 -1.14 21.92
N SER A 330 -3.80 -1.92 21.55
CA SER A 330 -2.67 -1.43 20.73
C SER A 330 -3.10 -1.03 19.31
N ALA A 331 -4.07 -1.74 18.74
CA ALA A 331 -4.66 -1.40 17.44
C ALA A 331 -5.48 -0.11 17.53
N GLU A 332 -6.28 0.05 18.58
CA GLU A 332 -7.06 1.27 18.81
C GLU A 332 -6.17 2.48 19.03
N LYS A 333 -5.12 2.35 19.85
CA LYS A 333 -4.13 3.41 20.07
C LYS A 333 -3.45 3.84 18.76
N SER A 334 -3.11 2.88 17.89
CA SER A 334 -2.52 3.23 16.59
C SER A 334 -3.50 3.96 15.66
N LEU A 335 -4.77 3.55 15.63
CA LEU A 335 -5.78 4.17 14.78
C LEU A 335 -6.13 5.58 15.25
N GLY A 336 -6.25 5.79 16.57
CA GLY A 336 -6.50 7.10 17.17
C GLY A 336 -5.37 8.10 16.91
N ASN A 337 -4.11 7.63 16.91
CA ASN A 337 -2.95 8.48 16.62
C ASN A 337 -2.88 8.89 15.13
N THR A 338 -3.27 8.00 14.21
CA THR A 338 -3.29 8.32 12.77
C THR A 338 -4.40 9.31 12.43
N ALA A 339 -5.61 9.16 13.00
CA ALA A 339 -6.72 10.09 12.79
C ALA A 339 -6.42 11.48 13.38
N SER A 340 -5.83 11.53 14.57
CA SER A 340 -5.47 12.81 15.22
C SER A 340 -4.35 13.55 14.46
N ASN A 341 -3.36 12.83 13.92
CA ASN A 341 -2.29 13.44 13.13
C ASN A 341 -2.74 13.92 11.73
N ALA A 342 -3.73 13.26 11.13
CA ALA A 342 -4.34 13.70 9.87
C ALA A 342 -5.19 14.97 10.06
N LEU A 343 -5.88 15.11 11.20
CA LEU A 343 -6.65 16.30 11.54
C LEU A 343 -5.76 17.48 11.99
N ALA A 344 -4.69 17.22 12.73
CA ALA A 344 -3.78 18.27 13.21
C ALA A 344 -3.03 18.98 12.06
N LYS A 345 -2.74 18.29 10.95
CA LYS A 345 -2.13 18.90 9.76
C LYS A 345 -3.08 19.78 8.94
N LYS A 346 -4.39 19.69 9.15
CA LYS A 346 -5.38 20.47 8.40
C LYS A 346 -5.70 21.82 9.05
N ASN A 347 -5.31 22.02 10.32
CA ASN A 347 -5.58 23.23 11.10
C ASN A 347 -4.28 23.96 11.49
N ASP A 348 -3.36 24.18 10.55
CA ASP A 348 -2.30 25.18 10.74
C ASP A 348 -2.85 26.58 10.37
N PRO A 349 -3.11 27.49 11.32
CA PRO A 349 -3.83 28.74 11.07
C PRO A 349 -3.01 29.82 10.34
N LYS A 350 -1.77 29.54 9.91
CA LYS A 350 -0.84 30.58 9.45
C LYS A 350 -0.94 31.00 7.98
N ARG A 351 -2.00 30.62 7.26
CA ARG A 351 -2.30 31.17 5.92
C ARG A 351 -3.79 31.47 5.75
N VAL A 352 -4.26 32.51 6.43
CA VAL A 352 -5.46 33.25 6.01
C VAL A 352 -5.01 34.67 5.72
N GLY A 353 -4.80 34.96 4.44
CA GLY A 353 -4.74 36.33 3.97
C GLY A 353 -6.11 36.96 4.10
N ASP A 354 -6.13 38.22 4.54
CA ASP A 354 -7.32 39.04 4.79
C ASP A 354 -8.39 38.92 3.70
N PHE A 355 -9.50 38.25 4.02
CA PHE A 355 -10.75 38.40 3.30
C PHE A 355 -11.61 39.41 4.06
N LYS A 356 -11.69 40.63 3.52
CA LYS A 356 -12.65 41.67 3.95
C LYS A 356 -14.07 41.13 3.82
N THR A 357 -14.74 40.93 4.96
CA THR A 357 -16.18 40.73 5.03
C THR A 357 -16.91 42.03 4.67
N GLN A 358 -17.60 42.06 3.54
CA GLN A 358 -18.67 43.02 3.29
C GLN A 358 -19.92 42.56 4.04
N GLY A 359 -20.46 43.47 4.86
CA GLY A 359 -21.58 43.20 5.76
C GLY A 359 -22.90 42.98 5.03
N LEU A 360 -23.67 42.03 5.56
CA LEU A 360 -25.12 42.00 5.39
C LEU A 360 -25.75 42.26 6.75
N LYS A 361 -26.53 43.33 6.83
CA LYS A 361 -27.29 43.77 8.01
C LYS A 361 -28.69 43.16 7.87
N VAL A 362 -29.12 42.36 8.85
CA VAL A 362 -30.53 41.96 8.98
C VAL A 362 -31.03 42.58 10.27
N THR A 363 -32.04 43.45 10.12
CA THR A 363 -32.79 44.07 11.22
C THR A 363 -33.92 43.10 11.60
N PHE A 364 -34.21 43.04 12.91
CA PHE A 364 -35.21 42.15 13.53
C PHE A 364 -36.61 42.25 12.95
#